data_AF-A5BDV1-F1
#
_entry.id   AF-A5BDV1-F1
#
_cell.length_a   1.000
_cell.length_b   1.000
_cell.length_c   1.000
_cell.angle_alpha   90.00
_cell.angle_beta   90.00
_cell.angle_gamma   90.00
#
_symmetry.space_group_name_H-M   'P 1'
#
loop_
_entity.id
_entity.type
_entity.pdbx_description
1 polymer ?
#
loop_
_entity_poly.entity_id
_entity_poly.type
_entity_poly.pdbx_seq_one_letter_code
_entity_poly.pdbx_strand_id
1 'polypeptide(L)'
;MSEQLLFFLTLVGRKIFKMKIKPYIPDFKLAFEHFCIHAGGRAVLDELEKNLDLSEWHMEPSRMTLYRFGNTSSSSLWYELAYTEAKGRIRKGDRTWQIAFGSGFKCNSAVWRAIRTIDPVKEKNPWMDEIDEFPVHVPKVASIVT
;
A
#
# COMPACT_ATOMS: atom_id res chain seq x y z
N MET A 1 13.09 9.16 -19.44
CA MET A 1 11.83 9.09 -20.24
C MET A 1 10.66 9.08 -19.26
N SER A 2 9.52 9.68 -19.61
CA SER A 2 8.33 9.65 -18.75
C SER A 2 7.80 8.21 -18.61
N GLU A 3 7.45 7.78 -17.39
CA GLU A 3 6.82 6.47 -17.10
C GLU A 3 5.64 6.17 -18.04
N GLN A 4 4.87 7.19 -18.37
CA GLN A 4 3.72 7.11 -19.28
C GLN A 4 4.13 6.72 -20.70
N LEU A 5 5.27 7.24 -21.18
CA LEU A 5 5.79 6.93 -22.52
C LEU A 5 6.28 5.48 -22.59
N LEU A 6 7.01 5.02 -21.56
CA LEU A 6 7.49 3.63 -21.47
C LEU A 6 6.31 2.66 -21.43
N PHE A 7 5.30 2.94 -20.60
CA PHE A 7 4.08 2.15 -20.55
C PHE A 7 3.37 2.13 -21.91
N PHE A 8 3.17 3.30 -22.54
CA PHE A 8 2.48 3.41 -23.81
C PHE A 8 3.20 2.68 -24.95
N LEU A 9 4.52 2.84 -25.08
CA LEU A 9 5.31 2.15 -26.10
C LEU A 9 5.24 0.63 -25.92
N THR A 10 5.32 0.16 -24.67
CA THR A 10 5.22 -1.27 -24.37
C THR A 10 3.81 -1.81 -24.66
N LEU A 11 2.77 -1.03 -24.37
CA LEU A 11 1.38 -1.36 -24.66
C LEU A 11 1.13 -1.46 -26.18
N VAL A 12 1.63 -0.50 -26.96
CA VAL A 12 1.53 -0.47 -28.43
C VAL A 12 2.28 -1.65 -29.05
N GLY A 13 3.52 -1.90 -28.64
CA GLY A 13 4.32 -3.05 -29.09
C GLY A 13 3.60 -4.39 -28.88
N ARG A 14 2.96 -4.55 -27.71
CA ARG A 14 2.21 -5.77 -27.37
C ARG A 14 0.87 -5.88 -28.11
N LYS A 15 0.05 -4.82 -28.08
CA LYS A 15 -1.36 -4.90 -28.53
C LYS A 15 -1.52 -4.68 -30.03
N ILE A 16 -0.72 -3.81 -30.63
CA ILE A 16 -0.79 -3.48 -32.05
C ILE A 16 0.19 -4.35 -32.84
N PHE A 17 1.45 -4.42 -32.40
CA PHE A 17 2.50 -5.15 -33.12
C PHE A 17 2.67 -6.62 -32.68
N LYS A 18 1.86 -7.11 -31.73
CA LYS A 18 1.87 -8.49 -31.21
C LYS A 18 3.26 -8.99 -30.77
N MET A 19 4.13 -8.08 -30.33
CA MET A 19 5.49 -8.42 -29.89
C MET A 19 5.45 -9.14 -28.52
N LYS A 20 6.30 -10.15 -28.34
CA LYS A 20 6.44 -10.91 -27.09
C LYS A 20 7.28 -10.15 -26.03
N ILE A 21 6.87 -8.93 -25.68
CA ILE A 21 7.52 -8.09 -24.67
C ILE A 21 6.73 -8.24 -23.35
N LYS A 22 7.39 -8.32 -22.19
CA LYS A 22 6.70 -8.32 -20.88
C LYS A 22 5.98 -6.98 -20.64
N PRO A 23 4.86 -6.94 -19.90
CA PRO A 23 4.21 -5.67 -19.59
C PRO A 23 5.16 -4.82 -18.76
N TYR A 24 5.24 -3.53 -19.09
CA TYR A 24 5.93 -2.56 -18.24
C TYR A 24 4.98 -2.13 -17.12
N ILE A 25 5.43 -2.25 -15.87
CA ILE A 25 4.71 -1.74 -14.71
C ILE A 25 5.39 -0.41 -14.34
N PRO A 26 4.65 0.71 -14.37
CA PRO A 26 5.20 2.00 -13.97
C PRO A 26 5.71 2.01 -12.53
N ASP A 27 6.73 2.82 -12.27
CA ASP A 27 7.14 3.09 -10.89
C ASP A 27 6.12 4.02 -10.20
N PHE A 28 5.20 3.42 -9.47
CA PHE A 28 4.16 4.15 -8.74
C PHE A 28 4.69 4.95 -7.55
N LYS A 29 5.93 4.70 -7.08
CA LYS A 29 6.56 5.46 -6.00
C LYS A 29 6.83 6.92 -6.41
N LEU A 30 6.89 7.20 -7.72
CA LEU A 30 6.98 8.57 -8.25
C LEU A 30 5.63 9.31 -8.19
N ALA A 31 4.53 8.57 -8.17
CA ALA A 31 3.18 9.10 -8.20
C ALA A 31 2.55 9.23 -6.81
N PHE A 32 3.01 8.45 -5.83
CA PHE A 32 2.44 8.40 -4.49
C PHE A 32 3.53 8.30 -3.43
N GLU A 33 3.37 9.09 -2.38
CA GLU A 33 4.25 9.07 -1.22
C GLU A 33 3.85 7.97 -0.22
N HIS A 34 2.55 7.64 -0.14
CA HIS A 34 2.03 6.67 0.82
C HIS A 34 1.11 5.64 0.14
N PHE A 35 1.12 4.42 0.67
CA PHE A 35 0.32 3.31 0.16
C PHE A 35 -0.48 2.70 1.31
N CYS A 36 -1.77 2.51 1.08
CA CYS A 36 -2.66 1.74 1.95
C CYS A 36 -3.26 0.62 1.10
N ILE A 37 -2.88 -0.61 1.41
CA ILE A 37 -3.20 -1.82 0.67
C ILE A 37 -4.00 -2.73 1.58
N HIS A 38 -5.32 -2.75 1.39
CA HIS A 38 -6.17 -3.68 2.09
C HIS A 38 -5.88 -5.10 1.61
N ALA A 39 -5.59 -5.96 2.57
CA ALA A 39 -5.37 -7.37 2.34
C ALA A 39 -6.54 -8.21 2.85
N GLY A 40 -7.04 -9.08 1.97
CA GLY A 40 -7.77 -10.28 2.40
C GLY A 40 -6.92 -11.17 3.34
N GLY A 41 -5.59 -11.08 3.20
CA GLY A 41 -4.59 -11.73 4.03
C GLY A 41 -3.17 -11.49 3.49
N ARG A 42 -2.17 -12.05 4.19
CA ARG A 42 -0.73 -11.84 3.90
C ARG A 42 -0.33 -12.05 2.44
N ALA A 43 -0.82 -13.12 1.80
CA ALA A 43 -0.46 -13.46 0.43
C ALA A 43 -0.78 -12.33 -0.56
N VAL A 44 -1.85 -11.57 -0.32
CA VAL A 44 -2.24 -10.42 -1.16
C VAL A 44 -1.22 -9.27 -1.01
N LEU A 45 -0.74 -9.02 0.21
CA LEU A 45 0.30 -8.02 0.46
C LEU A 45 1.61 -8.41 -0.21
N ASP A 46 2.04 -9.67 -0.06
CA ASP A 46 3.29 -10.17 -0.63
C ASP A 46 3.27 -10.09 -2.17
N GLU A 47 2.13 -10.41 -2.80
CA GLU A 47 1.99 -10.32 -4.26
C GLU A 47 1.97 -8.87 -4.75
N LEU A 48 1.32 -7.94 -4.04
CA LEU A 48 1.33 -6.53 -4.43
C LEU A 48 2.67 -5.85 -4.21
N GLU A 49 3.35 -6.15 -3.10
CA GLU A 49 4.72 -5.67 -2.86
C GLU A 49 5.62 -6.01 -4.04
N LYS A 50 5.57 -7.26 -4.50
CA LYS A 50 6.36 -7.75 -5.63
C LYS A 50 5.95 -7.13 -6.96
N ASN A 51 4.65 -7.02 -7.26
CA ASN A 51 4.20 -6.51 -8.56
C ASN A 51 4.39 -5.01 -8.72
N LEU A 52 4.27 -4.24 -7.63
CA LEU A 52 4.43 -2.79 -7.63
C LEU A 52 5.84 -2.34 -7.19
N ASP A 53 6.74 -3.28 -6.89
CA ASP A 53 8.10 -3.04 -6.42
C ASP A 53 8.14 -2.08 -5.20
N LEU A 54 7.26 -2.34 -4.22
CA LEU A 54 7.13 -1.51 -3.03
C LEU A 54 8.17 -1.90 -1.99
N SER A 55 8.77 -0.89 -1.36
CA SER A 55 9.68 -1.09 -0.22
C SER A 55 8.95 -1.55 1.05
N GLU A 56 9.70 -2.11 2.00
CA GLU A 56 9.18 -2.45 3.33
C GLU A 56 8.56 -1.23 4.03
N TRP A 57 9.10 -0.02 3.83
CA TRP A 57 8.56 1.21 4.39
C TRP A 57 7.14 1.53 3.87
N HIS A 58 6.88 1.27 2.59
CA HIS A 58 5.54 1.42 1.99
C HIS A 58 4.57 0.35 2.49
N MET A 59 5.06 -0.86 2.71
CA MET A 59 4.24 -2.01 3.13
C MET A 59 3.98 -2.07 4.64
N GLU A 60 4.79 -1.36 5.44
CA GLU A 60 4.71 -1.34 6.89
C GLU A 60 3.31 -1.02 7.42
N PRO A 61 2.59 0.02 6.95
CA PRO A 61 1.25 0.33 7.46
C PRO A 61 0.26 -0.83 7.27
N SER A 62 0.23 -1.43 6.07
CA SER A 62 -0.64 -2.57 5.75
C SER A 62 -0.28 -3.81 6.54
N ARG A 63 1.02 -4.11 6.70
CA ARG A 63 1.49 -5.28 7.46
C ARG A 63 1.23 -5.14 8.95
N MET A 64 1.48 -3.97 9.53
CA MET A 64 1.24 -3.72 10.95
C MET A 64 -0.25 -3.68 11.26
N THR A 65 -1.06 -3.09 10.37
CA THR A 65 -2.53 -3.13 10.50
C THR A 65 -3.05 -4.57 10.49
N LEU A 66 -2.61 -5.38 9.52
CA LEU A 66 -3.00 -6.78 9.44
C LEU A 66 -2.51 -7.58 10.65
N TYR A 67 -1.31 -7.30 11.17
CA TYR A 67 -0.78 -7.95 12.37
C TYR A 67 -1.60 -7.62 13.62
N ARG A 68 -1.86 -6.33 13.87
CA ARG A 68 -2.51 -5.86 15.10
C ARG A 68 -4.01 -6.11 15.11
N PHE A 69 -4.68 -5.75 14.02
CA PHE A 69 -6.15 -5.74 13.95
C PHE A 69 -6.73 -6.89 13.14
N GLY A 70 -5.89 -7.66 12.44
CA GLY A 70 -6.35 -8.63 11.47
C GLY A 70 -7.01 -7.97 10.27
N ASN A 71 -7.78 -8.77 9.53
CA ASN A 71 -8.58 -8.27 8.42
C ASN A 71 -9.90 -7.68 8.96
N THR A 72 -9.97 -6.35 9.06
CA THR A 72 -11.17 -5.59 9.45
C THR A 72 -12.04 -5.19 8.25
N SER A 73 -11.99 -5.98 7.17
CA SER A 73 -12.68 -5.73 5.92
C SER A 73 -12.33 -4.36 5.33
N SER A 74 -13.27 -3.67 4.69
CA SER A 74 -13.04 -2.38 4.02
C SER A 74 -12.46 -1.29 4.93
N SER A 75 -12.64 -1.39 6.25
CA SER A 75 -12.12 -0.40 7.20
C SER A 75 -10.60 -0.47 7.37
N SER A 76 -9.93 -1.57 6.97
CA SER A 76 -8.48 -1.73 7.15
C SER A 76 -7.67 -0.58 6.53
N LEU A 77 -8.09 -0.08 5.36
CA LEU A 77 -7.44 1.06 4.71
C LEU A 77 -7.35 2.32 5.58
N TRP A 78 -8.34 2.54 6.44
CA TRP A 78 -8.36 3.69 7.34
C TRP A 78 -7.46 3.47 8.56
N TYR A 79 -7.34 2.23 9.04
CA TYR A 79 -6.35 1.89 10.05
C TYR A 79 -4.92 2.02 9.52
N GLU A 80 -4.69 1.68 8.25
CA GLU A 80 -3.40 1.85 7.59
C GLU A 80 -3.03 3.33 7.40
N LEU A 81 -4.01 4.15 7.01
CA LEU A 81 -3.82 5.59 6.94
C LEU A 81 -3.53 6.17 8.33
N ALA A 82 -4.32 5.78 9.35
CA ALA A 82 -4.12 6.20 10.73
C ALA A 82 -2.74 5.79 11.29
N TYR A 83 -2.23 4.61 10.89
CA TYR A 83 -0.87 4.19 11.22
C TYR A 83 0.16 5.16 10.64
N THR A 84 -0.02 5.51 9.37
CA THR A 84 0.87 6.44 8.64
C THR A 84 0.84 7.85 9.25
N GLU A 85 -0.34 8.30 9.67
CA GLU A 85 -0.54 9.54 10.43
C GLU A 85 0.13 9.49 11.82
N ALA A 86 -0.05 8.39 12.57
CA ALA A 86 0.55 8.20 13.89
C ALA A 86 2.09 8.16 13.82
N LYS A 87 2.66 7.61 12.74
CA LYS A 87 4.11 7.67 12.47
C LYS A 87 4.60 9.05 12.03
N GLY A 88 3.73 10.06 11.93
CA GLY A 88 4.10 11.41 11.50
C GLY A 88 4.59 11.49 10.06
N ARG A 89 4.18 10.54 9.21
CA ARG A 89 4.66 10.43 7.83
C ARG A 89 3.93 11.37 6.87
N ILE A 90 2.66 11.69 7.15
CA ILE A 90 1.81 12.48 6.26
C ILE A 90 2.14 13.99 6.32
N ARG A 91 2.62 14.54 5.19
CA ARG A 91 2.87 15.98 5.00
C ARG A 91 1.85 16.60 4.06
N LYS A 92 1.63 17.91 4.20
CA LYS A 92 0.77 18.66 3.27
C LYS A 92 1.25 18.48 1.84
N GLY A 93 0.33 18.06 0.97
CA GLY A 93 0.58 17.85 -0.45
C GLY A 93 0.89 16.40 -0.83
N ASP A 94 1.25 15.55 0.14
CA ASP A 94 1.49 14.13 -0.07
C ASP A 94 0.25 13.45 -0.65
N ARG A 95 0.49 12.42 -1.46
CA ARG A 95 -0.53 11.63 -2.13
C ARG A 95 -0.51 10.23 -1.55
N THR A 96 -1.68 9.78 -1.10
CA THR A 96 -1.87 8.43 -0.56
C THR A 96 -2.74 7.64 -1.52
N TRP A 97 -2.25 6.48 -1.92
CA TRP A 97 -3.02 5.55 -2.75
C TRP A 97 -3.62 4.45 -1.89
N GLN A 98 -4.95 4.37 -1.89
CA GLN A 98 -5.71 3.29 -1.29
C GLN A 98 -6.09 2.25 -2.36
N ILE A 99 -5.76 0.98 -2.09
CA ILE A 99 -6.08 -0.17 -2.94
C ILE A 99 -6.79 -1.21 -2.09
N ALA A 100 -8.01 -1.59 -2.46
CA ALA A 100 -8.76 -2.64 -1.76
C ALA A 100 -9.30 -3.73 -2.68
N PHE A 101 -9.23 -4.96 -2.21
CA PHE A 101 -9.80 -6.14 -2.86
C PHE A 101 -11.01 -6.63 -2.07
N GLY A 102 -12.13 -6.82 -2.77
CA GLY A 102 -13.37 -7.31 -2.18
C GLY A 102 -13.70 -8.74 -2.61
N SER A 103 -14.91 -9.22 -2.29
CA SER A 103 -15.38 -10.52 -2.76
C SER A 103 -15.39 -10.62 -4.29
N GLY A 104 -14.75 -11.67 -4.81
CA GLY A 104 -14.49 -11.88 -6.24
C GLY A 104 -13.19 -11.23 -6.72
N PHE A 105 -13.09 -10.89 -8.02
CA PHE A 105 -11.94 -10.19 -8.61
C PHE A 105 -12.15 -8.66 -8.66
N LYS A 106 -12.78 -8.10 -7.62
CA LYS A 106 -13.06 -6.66 -7.56
C LYS A 106 -11.93 -5.93 -6.87
N CYS A 107 -11.39 -4.93 -7.54
CA CYS A 107 -10.42 -4.00 -7.00
C CYS A 107 -11.02 -2.59 -6.99
N ASN A 108 -10.93 -1.91 -5.84
CA ASN A 108 -11.24 -0.49 -5.69
C ASN A 108 -9.94 0.27 -5.47
N SER A 109 -9.83 1.44 -6.09
CA SER A 109 -8.65 2.29 -6.05
C SER A 109 -9.08 3.74 -5.84
N ALA A 110 -8.51 4.41 -4.84
CA ALA A 110 -8.74 5.81 -4.54
C ALA A 110 -7.42 6.52 -4.22
N VAL A 111 -7.26 7.74 -4.74
CA VAL A 111 -6.10 8.59 -4.47
C VAL A 111 -6.54 9.79 -3.67
N TRP A 112 -5.84 10.02 -2.57
CA TRP A 112 -6.07 11.14 -1.67
C TRP A 112 -4.88 12.09 -1.72
N ARG A 113 -5.12 13.38 -1.49
CA ARG A 113 -4.06 14.37 -1.30
C ARG A 113 -4.20 15.03 0.06
N ALA A 114 -3.15 15.00 0.85
CA ALA A 114 -3.12 15.62 2.17
C ALA A 114 -3.26 17.14 2.05
N ILE A 115 -4.33 17.70 2.62
CA ILE A 115 -4.58 19.15 2.62
C ILE A 115 -3.78 19.90 3.70
N ARG A 116 -3.28 19.16 4.70
CA ARG A 116 -2.48 19.64 5.83
C ARG A 116 -1.41 18.62 6.21
N THR A 117 -0.36 19.07 6.88
CA THR A 117 0.59 18.18 7.57
C THR A 117 -0.07 17.69 8.86
N ILE A 118 0.13 16.41 9.16
CA ILE A 118 -0.41 15.78 10.36
C ILE A 118 0.66 15.84 11.45
N ASP A 119 0.27 16.33 12.63
CA ASP A 119 1.11 16.42 13.83
C ASP A 119 0.67 15.31 14.79
N PRO A 120 1.43 14.20 14.92
CA PRO A 120 1.02 13.04 15.70
C PRO A 120 0.61 13.40 17.14
N VAL A 121 1.29 14.38 17.75
CA VAL A 121 1.03 14.80 19.14
C VAL A 121 -0.38 15.37 19.33
N LYS A 122 -0.99 15.88 18.25
CA LYS A 122 -2.33 16.50 18.27
C LYS A 122 -3.43 15.58 17.75
N GLU A 123 -3.07 14.44 17.15
CA GLU A 123 -4.05 13.52 16.60
C GLU A 123 -4.57 12.55 17.67
N LYS A 124 -5.80 12.09 17.46
CA LYS A 124 -6.40 11.00 18.21
C LYS A 124 -6.80 9.94 17.21
N ASN A 125 -6.08 8.82 17.21
CA ASN A 125 -6.38 7.70 16.32
C ASN A 125 -6.09 6.37 17.03
N PRO A 126 -6.52 5.22 16.46
CA PRO A 126 -6.42 3.92 17.12
C PRO A 126 -4.99 3.45 17.44
N TRP A 127 -3.95 4.11 16.94
CA TRP A 127 -2.55 3.73 17.14
C TRP A 127 -1.82 4.54 18.21
N MET A 128 -2.34 5.70 18.62
CA MET A 128 -1.57 6.68 19.38
C MET A 128 -0.99 6.17 20.69
N ASP A 129 -1.66 5.22 21.35
CA ASP A 129 -1.22 4.69 22.65
C ASP A 129 -0.04 3.72 22.56
N GLU A 130 0.22 3.14 21.38
CA GLU A 130 1.20 2.05 21.21
C GLU A 130 2.03 2.17 19.92
N ILE A 131 1.91 3.25 19.16
CA ILE A 131 2.56 3.38 17.83
C ILE A 131 4.08 3.24 17.89
N ASP A 132 4.70 3.61 19.01
CA ASP A 132 6.14 3.53 19.23
C ASP A 132 6.65 2.09 19.38
N GLU A 133 5.77 1.13 19.64
CA GLU A 133 6.10 -0.31 19.70
C GLU A 133 6.20 -0.97 18.31
N PHE A 134 5.80 -0.25 17.26
CA PHE A 134 5.81 -0.72 15.88
C PHE A 134 6.97 -0.10 15.07
N PRO A 135 7.44 -0.73 13.99
CA PRO A 135 7.03 -2.03 13.50
C PRO A 135 7.60 -3.18 14.35
N VAL A 136 6.83 -4.24 14.47
CA VAL A 136 7.30 -5.50 15.06
C VAL A 136 7.80 -6.45 13.97
N HIS A 137 8.69 -7.36 14.33
CA HIS A 137 9.11 -8.42 13.41
C HIS A 137 7.98 -9.44 13.23
N VAL A 138 7.44 -9.53 12.01
CA VAL A 138 6.43 -10.54 11.63
C VAL A 138 7.12 -11.66 10.85
N PRO A 139 7.25 -12.88 11.42
CA PRO A 139 7.93 -14.00 10.76
C PRO A 139 7.35 -14.29 9.39
N LYS A 140 8.18 -14.59 8.38
CA LYS A 140 7.68 -14.84 7.01
C LYS A 140 6.95 -16.17 6.85
N VAL A 141 7.22 -17.11 7.74
CA VAL A 141 6.61 -18.44 7.77
C VAL A 141 6.29 -18.74 9.24
N ALA A 142 5.05 -19.15 9.52
CA ALA A 142 4.68 -19.71 10.80
C ALA A 142 4.56 -21.22 10.62
N SER A 143 5.32 -21.99 11.41
CA SER A 143 5.13 -23.44 11.49
C SER A 143 3.74 -23.69 12.04
N ILE A 144 2.91 -24.46 11.31
CA ILE A 144 1.68 -24.98 11.88
C ILE A 144 2.13 -26.02 12.90
N VAL A 145 1.95 -25.73 14.20
CA VAL A 145 2.12 -26.74 15.23
C VAL A 145 0.88 -27.63 15.14
N THR A 146 1.05 -28.78 14.47
CA THR A 146 0.08 -29.88 14.43
C THR A 146 0.13 -30.68 15.72
#